data_AF-A0A968X2I3-F1
#
_entry.id   AF-A0A968X2I3-F1
#
_cell.length_a   1.000
_cell.length_b   1.000
_cell.length_c   1.000
_cell.angle_alpha   90.00
_cell.angle_beta   90.00
_cell.angle_gamma   90.00
#
_symmetry.space_group_name_H-M   'P 1'
#
loop_
_entity.id
_entity.type
_entity.pdbx_description
1 polymer ?
#
loop_
_entity_poly.entity_id
_entity_poly.type
_entity_poly.pdbx_seq_one_letter_code
_entity_poly.pdbx_strand_id
1 'polypeptide(L)'
;MSKQKHTPEQIVRILREAETTDEPVEAFCRRKEISTVSYYRWRAKYGGLDVSEAKRLKDLEQENARLKKLLADVLLANDGLKEFLAKKN
;
A
#
# COMPACT_ATOMS: atom_id res chain seq x y z
N MET A 1 -0.82 9.67 11.75
CA MET A 1 -0.07 8.53 11.17
C MET A 1 1.36 8.99 10.95
N SER A 2 2.37 8.24 11.40
CA SER A 2 3.77 8.62 11.15
C SER A 2 3.97 8.81 9.65
N LYS A 3 4.60 9.91 9.24
CA LYS A 3 4.91 10.15 7.81
C LYS A 3 5.74 8.97 7.32
N GLN A 4 5.20 8.18 6.39
CA GLN A 4 6.01 7.20 5.67
C GLN A 4 7.18 7.95 5.03
N LYS A 5 8.41 7.55 5.37
CA LYS A 5 9.64 8.20 4.88
C LYS A 5 9.79 8.09 3.36
N HIS A 6 9.16 7.09 2.73
CA HIS A 6 9.21 6.86 1.29
C HIS A 6 7.82 6.59 0.72
N THR A 7 7.50 7.22 -0.40
CA THR A 7 6.28 6.92 -1.17
C THR A 7 6.48 5.66 -2.03
N PRO A 8 5.40 4.95 -2.44
CA PRO A 8 5.51 3.80 -3.33
C PRO A 8 6.28 4.09 -4.63
N GLU A 9 6.11 5.28 -5.19
CA GLU A 9 6.80 5.73 -6.40
C GLU A 9 8.31 5.89 -6.16
N GLN A 10 8.70 6.41 -4.99
CA GLN A 10 10.12 6.50 -4.60
C GLN A 10 10.73 5.12 -4.38
N ILE A 11 9.97 4.21 -3.76
CA ILE A 11 10.41 2.83 -3.54
C ILE A 11 10.68 2.12 -4.87
N VAL A 12 9.77 2.21 -5.84
CA VAL A 12 9.97 1.60 -7.16
C VAL A 12 11.19 2.18 -7.88
N ARG A 13 11.41 3.49 -7.80
CA ARG A 13 12.61 4.11 -8.39
C ARG A 13 13.90 3.54 -7.77
N ILE A 14 13.92 3.37 -6.45
CA ILE A 14 15.06 2.78 -5.73
C ILE A 14 15.28 1.33 -6.16
N LEU A 15 14.21 0.53 -6.27
CA LEU A 15 14.33 -0.87 -6.71
C LEU A 15 14.87 -0.99 -8.14
N ARG A 16 14.40 -0.15 -9.08
CA ARG A 16 14.93 -0.12 -10.45
C ARG A 16 16.40 0.29 -10.52
N GLU A 17 16.82 1.24 -9.69
CA GLU A 17 18.24 1.61 -9.60
C GLU A 17 19.07 0.43 -9.06
N ALA A 18 18.54 -0.34 -8.11
CA ALA A 18 19.20 -1.54 -7.60
C ALA A 18 19.29 -2.67 -8.64
N GLU A 19 18.33 -2.76 -9.57
CA GLU A 19 18.32 -3.75 -10.66
C GLU A 19 19.28 -3.41 -11.81
N THR A 20 19.69 -2.14 -11.93
CA THR A 20 20.55 -1.65 -13.01
C THR A 20 22.01 -1.47 -12.62
N THR A 21 22.33 -1.58 -11.33
CA THR A 21 23.69 -1.45 -10.81
C THR A 21 24.31 -2.83 -10.58
N ASP A 22 25.62 -2.96 -10.81
CA ASP A 22 26.40 -4.16 -10.47
C ASP A 22 26.87 -4.17 -9.00
N GLU A 23 26.43 -3.18 -8.21
CA GLU A 23 26.77 -3.03 -6.79
C GLU A 23 26.06 -4.09 -5.91
N PRO A 24 26.75 -4.72 -4.94
CA PRO A 24 26.10 -5.58 -3.96
C PRO A 24 24.99 -4.86 -3.17
N VAL A 25 23.90 -5.57 -2.89
CA VAL A 25 22.71 -5.01 -2.23
C VAL A 25 23.04 -4.31 -0.91
N GLU A 26 24.00 -4.82 -0.14
CA GLU A 26 24.44 -4.24 1.14
C GLU A 26 25.10 -2.87 0.94
N ALA A 27 25.91 -2.73 -0.11
CA ALA A 27 26.58 -1.47 -0.44
C ALA A 27 25.57 -0.46 -1.00
N PHE A 28 24.69 -0.92 -1.89
CA PHE A 28 23.60 -0.11 -2.43
C PHE A 28 22.69 0.44 -1.31
N CYS A 29 22.28 -0.42 -0.37
CA CYS A 29 21.43 -0.03 0.75
C CYS A 29 22.11 1.01 1.66
N ARG A 30 23.41 0.86 1.92
CA ARG A 30 24.20 1.87 2.66
C ARG A 30 24.22 3.20 1.94
N ARG A 31 24.49 3.22 0.63
CA ARG A 31 24.52 4.44 -0.19
C ARG A 31 23.16 5.15 -0.25
N LYS A 32 22.06 4.38 -0.26
CA LYS A 32 20.69 4.90 -0.24
C LYS A 32 20.16 5.20 1.16
N GLU A 33 20.96 4.99 2.21
CA GLU A 33 20.57 5.17 3.61
C GLU A 33 19.31 4.36 4.01
N ILE A 34 19.14 3.18 3.40
CA ILE A 34 18.04 2.25 3.70
C ILE A 34 18.58 0.98 4.34
N SER A 35 17.76 0.33 5.16
CA SER A 35 18.11 -1.00 5.67
C SER A 35 17.93 -2.05 4.57
N THR A 36 18.79 -3.07 4.55
CA THR A 36 18.65 -4.22 3.66
C THR A 36 17.32 -4.95 3.87
N VAL A 37 16.84 -5.00 5.12
CA VAL A 37 15.51 -5.55 5.47
C VAL A 37 14.39 -4.77 4.78
N SER A 38 14.45 -3.45 4.77
CA SER A 38 13.48 -2.59 4.07
C SER A 38 13.51 -2.85 2.57
N TYR A 39 14.72 -2.95 1.99
CA TYR A 39 14.90 -3.24 0.58
C TYR A 39 14.21 -4.55 0.15
N TYR A 40 14.46 -5.66 0.87
CA TYR A 40 13.82 -6.94 0.52
C TYR A 40 12.30 -6.93 0.72
N ARG A 41 11.79 -6.25 1.76
CA ARG A 41 10.34 -6.06 1.94
C ARG A 41 9.72 -5.28 0.78
N TRP A 42 10.40 -4.23 0.33
CA TRP A 42 9.96 -3.45 -0.81
C TRP A 42 10.03 -4.24 -2.10
N ARG A 43 11.09 -5.01 -2.33
CA ARG A 43 11.22 -5.90 -3.49
C ARG A 43 10.11 -6.95 -3.53
N ALA A 44 9.71 -7.50 -2.38
CA ALA A 44 8.59 -8.43 -2.30
C ALA A 44 7.23 -7.78 -2.61
N LYS A 45 7.02 -6.52 -2.21
CA LYS A 45 5.74 -5.80 -2.42
C LYS A 45 5.64 -5.12 -3.79
N TYR A 46 6.75 -4.57 -4.30
CA TYR A 46 6.79 -3.68 -5.46
C TYR A 46 7.77 -4.13 -6.55
N GLY A 47 8.50 -5.22 -6.35
CA GLY A 47 9.42 -5.75 -7.36
C GLY A 47 8.67 -6.15 -8.63
N GLY A 48 9.25 -5.84 -9.79
CA GLY A 48 8.61 -6.06 -11.09
C GLY A 48 7.51 -5.05 -11.46
N LEU A 49 7.15 -4.11 -10.57
CA LEU A 49 6.22 -3.04 -10.89
C LEU A 49 6.92 -1.83 -11.53
N ASP A 50 6.23 -1.24 -12.50
CA ASP A 50 6.45 0.11 -12.97
C ASP A 50 5.98 1.16 -11.94
N VAL A 51 6.59 2.35 -11.97
CA VAL A 51 6.16 3.53 -11.21
C VAL A 51 4.68 3.84 -11.46
N SER A 52 4.21 3.70 -12.70
CA SER A 52 2.79 3.89 -13.06
C SER A 52 1.90 2.82 -12.43
N GLU A 53 2.36 1.57 -12.40
CA GLU A 53 1.66 0.45 -11.76
C GLU A 53 1.63 0.60 -10.23
N ALA A 54 2.70 1.08 -9.61
CA ALA A 54 2.73 1.36 -8.17
C ALA A 54 1.82 2.52 -7.77
N LYS A 55 1.73 3.57 -8.61
CA LYS A 55 0.75 4.64 -8.41
C LYS A 55 -0.67 4.11 -8.51
N ARG A 56 -0.98 3.32 -9.55
CA ARG A 56 -2.29 2.69 -9.72
C ARG A 56 -2.64 1.76 -8.56
N LEU A 57 -1.69 0.97 -8.08
CA LEU A 57 -1.87 0.09 -6.92
C LEU A 57 -2.25 0.89 -5.67
N LYS A 58 -1.54 1.99 -5.40
CA LYS A 58 -1.82 2.87 -4.26
C LYS A 58 -3.21 3.51 -4.36
N ASP A 59 -3.62 3.94 -5.55
CA ASP A 59 -4.94 4.53 -5.78
C ASP A 59 -6.06 3.49 -5.58
N LEU A 60 -5.84 2.26 -6.06
CA LEU A 60 -6.76 1.14 -5.85
C LEU A 60 -6.84 0.72 -4.37
N GLU A 61 -5.72 0.68 -3.65
CA GLU A 61 -5.69 0.39 -2.20
C GLU A 61 -6.52 1.43 -1.43
N GLN A 62 -6.41 2.73 -1.79
CA GLN A 62 -7.18 3.81 -1.17
C GLN A 62 -8.67 3.71 -1.46
N GLU A 63 -9.05 3.51 -2.73
CA GLU A 63 -10.46 3.40 -3.07
C GLU A 63 -11.08 2.14 -2.47
N ASN A 64 -10.36 1.01 -2.42
CA ASN A 64 -10.84 -0.20 -1.74
C ASN A 64 -11.11 0.05 -0.25
N ALA A 65 -10.23 0.79 0.44
CA ALA A 65 -10.44 1.16 1.83
C ALA A 65 -11.68 2.06 2.01
N ARG A 66 -11.88 3.03 1.09
CA ARG A 66 -13.06 3.91 1.08
C ARG A 66 -14.35 3.12 0.86
N LEU A 67 -14.35 2.22 -0.12
CA LEU A 67 -15.50 1.37 -0.45
C LEU A 67 -15.85 0.41 0.70
N LYS A 68 -14.85 -0.20 1.34
CA LYS A 68 -15.08 -1.05 2.53
C LYS A 68 -15.74 -0.29 3.67
N LYS A 69 -15.29 0.96 3.92
CA LYS A 69 -15.91 1.82 4.94
C LYS A 69 -17.37 2.12 4.60
N LEU A 70 -17.64 2.56 3.36
CA LEU A 70 -19.00 2.86 2.93
C LEU A 70 -19.91 1.63 3.02
N LEU A 71 -19.40 0.46 2.64
CA LEU A 71 -20.14 -0.80 2.77
C LEU A 71 -20.48 -1.11 4.23
N ALA A 72 -19.53 -0.96 5.15
CA ALA A 72 -19.78 -1.16 6.58
C ALA A 72 -20.85 -0.19 7.12
N ASP A 73 -20.79 1.08 6.73
CA ASP A 73 -21.77 2.10 7.13
C ASP A 73 -23.19 1.73 6.63
N VAL A 74 -23.30 1.28 5.37
CA VAL A 74 -24.58 0.85 4.78
C VAL A 74 -25.11 -0.42 5.45
N LEU A 75 -24.25 -1.40 5.73
CA LEU A 75 -24.65 -2.63 6.42
C LEU A 75 -25.17 -2.33 7.82
N LEU A 76 -24.47 -1.49 8.58
CA LEU A 76 -24.89 -1.08 9.92
C LEU A 76 -26.25 -0.36 9.91
N ALA A 77 -26.46 0.55 8.95
CA ALA A 77 -27.74 1.24 8.80
C ALA A 77 -28.88 0.26 8.44
N ASN A 78 -28.61 -0.70 7.55
CA ASN A 78 -29.58 -1.72 7.15
C ASN A 78 -29.97 -2.61 8.33
N ASP A 79 -29.00 -3.07 9.11
CA ASP A 79 -29.25 -3.91 10.29
C ASP A 79 -30.09 -3.15 11.33
N GLY A 80 -29.78 -1.88 11.59
CA GLY A 80 -30.61 -1.04 12.46
C GLY A 80 -32.05 -0.86 11.97
N LEU A 81 -32.25 -0.70 10.66
CA LEU A 81 -33.60 -0.62 10.06
C LEU A 81 -34.37 -1.95 10.20
N LYS A 82 -33.71 -3.08 9.98
CA LYS A 82 -34.32 -4.41 10.17
C LYS A 82 -34.72 -4.64 11.62
N GLU A 83 -33.87 -4.29 12.58
CA GLU A 83 -34.20 -4.39 14.01
C GLU A 83 -35.39 -3.50 14.38
N PHE A 84 -35.43 -2.27 13.88
CA PHE A 84 -36.56 -1.36 14.11
C PHE A 84 -37.87 -1.93 13.55
N LEU A 85 -37.86 -2.47 12.33
CA LEU A 85 -39.03 -3.09 11.72
C LEU A 85 -39.47 -4.35 12.49
N ALA A 86 -38.53 -5.17 12.95
CA ALA A 86 -38.83 -6.36 13.75
C ALA A 86 -39.48 -6.03 15.10
N LYS A 87 -39.10 -4.92 15.74
CA LYS A 87 -39.69 -4.44 17.02
C LYS A 87 -41.09 -3.83 16.87
N LYS A 88 -41.54 -3.54 15.65
CA LYS A 88 -42.85 -2.91 15.37
C LYS A 88 -43.97 -3.94 15.13
N ASN A 89 -43.61 -5.22 15.01
CA ASN A 89 -44.55 -6.34 14.93
C ASN A 89 -44.61 -7.08 16.27
#